data_AF-A0A9D4GKS7-F1
#
_entry.id   AF-A0A9D4GKS7-F1
#
_cell.length_a   1.000
_cell.length_b   1.000
_cell.length_c   1.000
_cell.angle_alpha   90.00
_cell.angle_beta   90.00
_cell.angle_gamma   90.00
#
_symmetry.space_group_name_H-M   'P 1'
#
loop_
_entity.id
_entity.type
_entity.pdbx_description
1 polymer ?
#
loop_
_entity_poly.entity_id
_entity_poly.type
_entity_poly.pdbx_seq_one_letter_code
_entity_poly.pdbx_strand_id
1 'polypeptide(L)' 'MSEITITPLGAGQDVGRSCILVTIGGKNLMLDCGMHMGFNDDRRFPDFTFITREGRLTEHLDCVII' A
#
# COMPACT_ATOMS: atom_id res chain seq x y z
N MET A 1 6.47 22.77 7.65
CA MET A 1 6.92 21.54 6.97
C MET A 1 5.67 20.75 6.60
N SER A 2 5.60 20.20 5.39
CA SER A 2 4.55 19.24 5.05
C SER A 2 4.76 17.99 5.88
N GLU A 3 3.72 17.55 6.58
CA GLU A 3 3.73 16.25 7.27
C GLU A 3 3.88 15.12 6.24
N ILE A 4 4.67 14.12 6.61
CA ILE A 4 4.87 12.91 5.81
C ILE A 4 4.40 11.74 6.66
N THR A 5 3.41 11.01 6.17
CA THR A 5 2.93 9.78 6.80
C THR A 5 3.36 8.60 5.95
N ILE A 6 3.94 7.59 6.59
CA ILE A 6 4.35 6.33 5.96
C ILE A 6 3.56 5.21 6.61
N THR A 7 2.78 4.48 5.83
CA THR A 7 1.95 3.36 6.29
C THR A 7 2.35 2.10 5.51
N PRO A 8 3.13 1.19 6.12
CA PRO A 8 3.40 -0.11 5.52
C PRO A 8 2.09 -0.90 5.40
N LEU A 9 1.72 -1.28 4.18
CA LEU A 9 0.55 -2.13 3.90
C LEU A 9 0.96 -3.62 3.77
N GLY A 10 2.26 -3.86 3.58
CA GLY A 10 2.90 -5.16 3.64
C GLY A 10 4.43 -5.00 3.70
N ALA A 11 5.16 -6.12 3.75
CA ALA A 11 6.61 -6.18 4.02
C ALA A 11 7.09 -5.52 5.34
N GLY A 12 6.18 -5.09 6.22
CA GLY A 12 6.51 -4.63 7.56
C GLY A 12 6.84 -5.81 8.47
N GLN A 13 8.15 -6.03 8.73
CA GLN A 13 8.65 -7.20 9.48
C GLN A 13 8.29 -8.56 8.84
N ASP A 14 8.06 -8.58 7.53
CA ASP A 14 7.68 -9.76 6.75
C ASP A 14 8.34 -9.71 5.37
N VAL A 15 8.53 -10.86 4.71
CA VAL A 15 9.15 -10.93 3.37
C VAL A 15 8.09 -11.29 2.33
N GLY A 16 7.72 -10.31 1.51
CA GLY A 16 6.68 -10.43 0.49
C GLY A 16 5.62 -9.35 0.65
N ARG A 17 4.68 -9.28 -0.29
CA ARG A 17 3.57 -8.30 -0.31
C ARG A 17 4.03 -6.85 -0.07
N SER A 18 5.21 -6.48 -0.59
CA SER A 18 5.79 -5.15 -0.45
C SER A 18 4.83 -4.10 -1.01
N CYS A 19 4.40 -3.20 -0.13
CA CYS A 19 3.55 -2.09 -0.50
C CYS A 19 3.57 -1.06 0.63
N ILE A 20 3.90 0.19 0.30
CA ILE A 20 3.97 1.29 1.26
C ILE A 20 3.10 2.43 0.74
N LEU A 21 2.16 2.88 1.56
CA LEU A 21 1.43 4.11 1.30
C LEU A 21 2.19 5.28 1.92
N VAL A 22 2.52 6.27 1.09
CA VAL A 22 3.11 7.54 1.52
C VAL A 22 2.13 8.66 1.27
N THR A 23 1.72 9.34 2.34
CA THR A 23 0.92 10.56 2.25
C THR A 23 1.81 11.77 2.50
N ILE A 24 1.92 12.65 1.50
CA ILE A 24 2.71 13.87 1.57
C ILE A 24 2.02 14.99 0.80
N GLY A 25 1.87 16.17 1.41
CA GLY A 25 1.28 17.33 0.73
C GLY A 25 -0.15 17.08 0.21
N GLY A 26 -0.93 16.24 0.90
CA GLY A 26 -2.28 15.85 0.49
C GLY A 26 -2.31 14.87 -0.70
N LYS A 27 -1.17 14.30 -1.07
CA LYS A 27 -1.04 13.29 -2.13
C LYS A 27 -0.75 11.92 -1.54
N ASN A 28 -1.38 10.90 -2.12
CA ASN A 28 -1.22 9.51 -1.75
C ASN A 28 -0.41 8.78 -2.82
N LEU A 29 0.81 8.37 -2.46
CA LEU A 29 1.73 7.64 -3.32
C LEU A 29 1.80 6.20 -2.85
N MET A 30 1.59 5.24 -3.75
CA MET A 30 1.83 3.83 -3.48
C MET A 30 3.21 3.43 -4.00
N LEU A 31 4.07 2.95 -3.12
CA LEU A 31 5.37 2.40 -3.46
C LEU A 31 5.28 0.88 -3.47
N ASP A 32 5.49 0.28 -4.64
CA ASP A 32 5.36 -1.13 -4.94
C ASP A 32 3.95 -1.71 -4.63
N CYS A 33 3.65 -2.88 -5.17
CA CYS A 33 2.44 -3.64 -4.89
C CYS A 33 2.70 -5.13 -5.12
N GLY A 34 3.70 -5.66 -4.42
CA GLY A 34 4.12 -7.04 -4.51
C GLY A 34 3.11 -8.04 -3.95
N MET A 35 3.42 -9.32 -4.09
CA MET A 35 2.65 -10.43 -3.51
C MET A 35 3.51 -11.31 -2.61
N HIS A 36 2.91 -11.99 -1.64
CA HIS A 36 3.59 -12.93 -0.76
C HIS A 36 3.39 -14.38 -1.26
N MET A 37 4.45 -14.98 -1.79
CA MET A 37 4.40 -16.29 -2.47
C MET A 37 4.03 -17.48 -1.55
N GLY A 38 4.19 -17.33 -0.24
CA GLY A 38 3.81 -18.36 0.74
C GLY A 38 2.30 -18.48 1.00
N PHE A 39 1.47 -17.59 0.45
CA PHE A 39 0.01 -17.63 0.62
C PHE A 39 -0.68 -17.86 -0.72
N ASN A 40 -1.73 -18.69 -0.70
CA ASN A 40 -2.58 -18.97 -1.86
C ASN A 40 -3.96 -18.30 -1.78
N ASP A 41 -4.24 -17.61 -0.68
CA ASP A 41 -5.46 -16.84 -0.44
C ASP A 41 -5.14 -15.32 -0.42
N ASP A 42 -6.13 -14.51 -0.03
CA ASP A 42 -6.04 -13.05 -0.06
C ASP A 42 -4.93 -12.47 0.84
N ARG A 43 -4.41 -13.24 1.80
CA ARG A 43 -3.27 -12.81 2.63
C ARG A 43 -1.99 -12.59 1.82
N ARG A 44 -1.95 -13.08 0.57
CA ARG A 44 -0.83 -12.83 -0.34
C ARG A 44 -0.72 -11.38 -0.79
N PHE A 45 -1.76 -10.57 -0.63
CA PHE A 45 -1.80 -9.18 -1.05
C PHE A 45 -1.54 -8.22 0.12
N PRO A 46 -1.15 -6.96 -0.16
CA PRO A 46 -1.13 -5.90 0.84
C PRO A 46 -2.50 -5.66 1.49
N ASP A 47 -2.52 -5.15 2.72
CA ASP A 47 -3.76 -4.78 3.40
C ASP A 47 -4.29 -3.44 2.88
N PHE A 48 -5.13 -3.50 1.84
CA PHE A 48 -5.73 -2.32 1.24
C PHE A 48 -6.83 -1.66 2.07
N THR A 49 -7.26 -2.26 3.19
CA THR A 49 -8.31 -1.68 4.04
C THR A 49 -7.88 -0.37 4.71
N PHE A 50 -6.57 -0.11 4.76
CA PHE A 50 -5.98 1.16 5.18
C PHE A 50 -6.12 2.28 4.14
N ILE A 51 -6.42 1.95 2.88
CA ILE A 51 -6.72 2.92 1.82
C ILE A 51 -8.23 3.13 1.74
N THR A 52 -8.98 2.05 1.52
CA THR A 52 -10.44 2.06 1.45
C THR A 52 -11.00 0.66 1.69
N ARG A 53 -12.25 0.58 2.15
CA ARG A 53 -13.00 -0.68 2.29
C ARG A 53 -13.92 -0.98 1.10
N GLU A 54 -14.18 0.01 0.26
CA GLU A 54 -15.09 -0.07 -0.88
C GLU A 54 -14.59 0.79 -2.05
N GLY A 55 -15.00 0.48 -3.27
CA GLY A 55 -14.60 1.24 -4.47
C GLY A 55 -13.22 0.84 -5.02
N ARG A 56 -12.71 1.66 -5.95
CA ARG A 56 -11.47 1.36 -6.68
C ARG A 56 -10.28 2.08 -6.04
N LEU A 57 -9.16 1.38 -5.84
CA LEU A 57 -7.93 1.99 -5.28
C LEU A 57 -7.44 3.20 -6.08
N THR A 58 -7.66 3.20 -7.40
CA THR A 58 -7.28 4.30 -8.31
C THR A 58 -7.95 5.63 -7.99
N GLU A 59 -9.05 5.63 -7.23
CA GLU A 59 -9.74 6.85 -6.80
C GLU A 59 -9.05 7.51 -5.59
N HIS A 60 -8.16 6.79 -4.91
CA HIS A 60 -7.49 7.22 -3.69
C HIS A 60 -5.98 7.43 -3.84
N LEU A 61 -5.40 7.04 -4.97
CA LEU A 61 -3.95 7.07 -5.24
C LEU A 61 -3.64 8.07 -6.35
N ASP A 62 -2.69 8.96 -6.10
CA ASP A 62 -2.21 9.92 -7.09
C ASP A 62 -1.08 9.35 -7.97
N CYS A 63 -0.32 8.38 -7.46
CA CYS A 63 0.79 7.77 -8.17
C CYS A 63 1.08 6.36 -7.64
N VAL A 64 1.55 5.48 -8.52
CA VAL A 64 2.14 4.19 -8.19
C VAL A 64 3.57 4.17 -8.73
N ILE A 65 4.53 3.85 -7.87
CA ILE A 65 5.96 3.75 -8.22
C ILE A 65 6.37 2.29 -8.00
N ILE A 66 6.93 1.65 -9.02
CA ILE A 66 7.42 0.26 -9.01
C ILE A 66 8.94 0.27 -9.13
#